data_AF-E9DHJ3-F1
#
_entry.id   AF-E9DHJ3-F1
#
_cell.length_a   1.000
_cell.length_b   1.000
_cell.length_c   1.000
_cell.angle_alpha   90.00
_cell.angle_beta   90.00
_cell.angle_gamma   90.00
#
_symmetry.space_group_name_H-M   'P 1'
#
loop_
_entity.id
_entity.type
_entity.pdbx_description
1 polymer ?
#
loop_
_entity_poly.entity_id
_entity_poly.type
_entity_poly.pdbx_seq_one_letter_code
_entity_poly.pdbx_strand_id
1 'polypeptide(L)'
;MDAMKKCHKTTSSKAITQPNDSFATGAAIDYENDGIEGHDKDPCNFGRNLDKVVNDAVFESDMFTFTTDVRMTKVGDLMDGNGGSGGYVEGVFWFKQSSTQWRVKGQAFIIGGSQEDETEKMAREEIKRGMRLREGYSDERASSWSWEKEITAQFANLSPLMRGTFKNPPPGTPKANNVQNPDLKQGQRVYDLYDPVARSNFRVVVIRPEEVEMVDLSNPEAAKRTRWLLLSRGSGQGMEWKMEELWP
;
A
#
# COMPACT_ATOMS: atom_id res chain seq x y z
N MET A 1 -4.32 45.13 -5.41
CA MET A 1 -3.62 44.79 -4.17
C MET A 1 -4.64 44.80 -3.02
N ASP A 2 -5.57 43.84 -3.04
CA ASP A 2 -6.53 43.64 -1.95
C ASP A 2 -7.20 42.28 -2.13
N ALA A 3 -6.63 41.25 -1.50
CA ALA A 3 -7.29 39.97 -1.22
C ALA A 3 -6.52 39.12 -0.17
N MET A 4 -5.67 39.75 0.65
CA MET A 4 -5.03 39.09 1.81
C MET A 4 -5.63 39.68 3.09
N LYS A 5 -6.86 39.29 3.44
CA LYS A 5 -7.44 39.47 4.78
C LYS A 5 -8.79 38.75 4.86
N LYS A 6 -8.76 37.47 5.23
CA LYS A 6 -9.79 36.79 6.04
C LYS A 6 -9.45 35.31 6.19
N CYS A 7 -8.70 34.99 7.24
CA CYS A 7 -8.96 33.79 8.05
C CYS A 7 -8.10 33.88 9.32
N HIS A 8 -8.63 34.53 10.35
CA HIS A 8 -8.12 34.42 11.72
C HIS A 8 -9.30 34.54 12.70
N LYS A 9 -9.29 33.61 13.68
CA LYS A 9 -10.19 33.43 14.83
C LYS A 9 -11.51 32.73 14.46
N THR A 10 -11.80 31.54 15.00
CA THR A 10 -11.97 31.33 16.45
C THR A 10 -11.41 29.99 16.94
N THR A 11 -10.38 30.03 17.79
CA THR A 11 -10.00 28.94 18.68
C THR A 11 -10.64 29.20 20.03
N SER A 12 -11.52 28.31 20.48
CA SER A 12 -11.94 28.23 21.89
C SER A 12 -11.33 26.97 22.48
N SER A 13 -10.42 27.17 23.43
CA SER A 13 -9.77 26.14 24.24
C SER A 13 -10.78 25.41 25.14
N LYS A 14 -10.82 24.08 25.05
CA LYS A 14 -11.10 23.20 26.18
C LYS A 14 -10.15 22.00 26.11
N ALA A 15 -9.33 21.86 27.15
CA ALA A 15 -8.51 20.69 27.40
C ALA A 15 -9.42 19.50 27.77
N ILE A 16 -9.26 18.36 27.09
CA ILE A 16 -9.72 17.05 27.52
C ILE A 16 -8.62 16.03 27.19
N THR A 17 -8.27 15.27 28.22
CA THR A 17 -7.37 14.12 28.36
C THR A 17 -7.71 12.90 27.48
N GLN A 18 -6.67 12.11 27.15
CA GLN A 18 -6.63 10.70 26.69
C GLN A 18 -6.61 10.39 25.17
N PRO A 19 -6.00 9.24 24.75
CA PRO A 19 -5.01 9.19 23.68
C PRO A 19 -5.60 8.92 22.29
N ASN A 20 -4.92 9.47 21.30
CA ASN A 20 -5.37 9.57 19.93
C ASN A 20 -5.24 8.22 19.20
N ASP A 21 -6.37 7.57 18.96
CA ASP A 21 -6.56 6.68 17.81
C ASP A 21 -6.46 7.50 16.52
N SER A 22 -5.40 7.30 15.73
CA SER A 22 -5.36 7.61 14.29
C SER A 22 -3.97 7.33 13.69
N PHE A 23 -3.58 6.06 13.61
CA PHE A 23 -2.57 5.61 12.64
C PHE A 23 -3.28 5.02 11.42
N ALA A 24 -4.00 5.87 10.68
CA ALA A 24 -4.56 5.52 9.38
C ALA A 24 -4.77 6.77 8.54
N THR A 25 -3.69 7.51 8.28
CA THR A 25 -3.60 8.34 7.07
C THR A 25 -2.22 8.11 6.48
N GLY A 26 -2.16 7.39 5.37
CA GLY A 26 -0.96 7.38 4.54
C GLY A 26 -0.66 8.82 4.15
N ALA A 27 0.52 9.31 4.50
CA ALA A 27 0.97 10.63 4.13
C ALA A 27 0.83 10.78 2.61
N ALA A 28 0.01 11.74 2.18
CA ALA A 28 0.06 12.21 0.80
C ALA A 28 1.48 12.72 0.58
N ILE A 29 2.21 12.07 -0.32
CA ILE A 29 3.50 12.57 -0.78
C ILE A 29 3.17 13.80 -1.61
N ASP A 30 3.48 14.98 -1.10
CA ASP A 30 3.32 16.25 -1.81
C ASP A 30 4.26 16.24 -3.03
N TYR A 31 3.71 15.91 -4.21
CA TYR A 31 4.42 16.11 -5.46
C TYR A 31 4.35 17.61 -5.79
N GLU A 32 5.52 18.22 -5.99
CA GLU A 32 5.66 19.62 -6.38
C GLU A 32 4.74 19.95 -7.57
N ASN A 33 4.13 21.13 -7.45
CA ASN A 33 3.10 21.65 -8.33
C ASN A 33 3.73 21.98 -9.70
N ASP A 34 3.80 20.99 -10.60
CA ASP A 34 4.27 21.18 -11.97
C ASP A 34 3.33 22.15 -12.71
N GLY A 35 3.74 23.41 -12.79
CA GLY A 35 2.97 24.57 -13.25
C GLY A 35 2.43 24.51 -14.69
N ILE A 36 1.47 23.62 -14.94
CA ILE A 36 0.68 23.57 -16.17
C ILE A 36 -0.55 24.44 -15.96
N GLU A 37 -0.55 25.63 -16.56
CA GLU A 37 -1.74 26.48 -16.61
C GLU A 37 -2.83 25.81 -17.46
N GLY A 38 -3.98 25.52 -16.82
CA GLY A 38 -5.23 25.22 -17.56
C GLY A 38 -6.02 24.01 -17.08
N HIS A 39 -5.51 23.17 -16.18
CA HIS A 39 -6.27 22.07 -15.61
C HIS A 39 -6.27 22.16 -14.08
N ASP A 40 -7.47 22.39 -13.52
CA ASP A 40 -7.84 22.32 -12.10
C ASP A 40 -6.73 22.60 -11.08
N LYS A 41 -6.55 23.88 -10.75
CA LYS A 41 -5.57 24.40 -9.79
C LYS A 41 -5.92 24.14 -8.31
N ASP A 42 -6.85 23.23 -8.03
CA ASP A 42 -7.20 22.87 -6.66
C ASP A 42 -6.34 21.68 -6.21
N PRO A 43 -5.29 21.88 -5.39
CA PRO A 43 -4.55 20.77 -4.77
C PRO A 43 -5.45 19.89 -3.88
N CYS A 44 -6.64 20.37 -3.53
CA CYS A 44 -7.70 19.61 -2.86
C CYS A 44 -8.59 18.78 -3.81
N ASN A 45 -8.36 18.79 -5.13
CA ASN A 45 -9.07 17.97 -6.12
C ASN A 45 -8.29 16.71 -6.55
N PHE A 46 -7.00 16.62 -6.25
CA PHE A 46 -6.26 15.37 -6.39
C PHE A 46 -6.78 14.35 -5.36
N GLY A 47 -7.52 13.34 -5.84
CA GLY A 47 -8.20 12.35 -4.99
C GLY A 47 -9.72 12.51 -4.88
N ARG A 48 -10.32 13.55 -5.50
CA ARG A 48 -11.77 13.65 -5.71
C ARG A 48 -12.19 13.25 -7.12
N ASN A 49 -11.69 12.11 -7.61
CA ASN A 49 -12.49 11.35 -8.57
C ASN A 49 -13.71 10.84 -7.79
N LEU A 50 -14.75 11.67 -7.81
CA LEU A 50 -16.05 11.54 -7.14
C LEU A 50 -16.93 10.46 -7.77
N ASP A 51 -16.32 9.40 -8.29
CA ASP A 51 -16.99 8.16 -8.69
C ASP A 51 -16.48 7.01 -7.82
N LYS A 52 -17.38 6.58 -6.94
CA LYS A 52 -17.24 5.64 -5.83
C LYS A 52 -16.73 4.26 -6.23
N VAL A 53 -15.42 4.07 -6.33
CA VAL A 53 -14.83 2.71 -6.40
C VAL A 53 -13.89 2.49 -5.22
N VAL A 54 -14.43 2.64 -4.01
CA VAL A 54 -13.74 2.31 -2.77
C VAL A 54 -14.64 1.38 -1.97
N ASN A 55 -14.05 0.38 -1.34
CA ASN A 55 -14.76 -0.45 -0.39
C ASN A 55 -15.14 0.35 0.86
N ASP A 56 -16.22 -0.05 1.52
CA ASP A 56 -16.45 0.37 2.89
C ASP A 56 -15.30 -0.16 3.77
N ALA A 57 -14.82 0.65 4.71
CA ALA A 57 -13.73 0.32 5.62
C ALA A 57 -14.18 -0.65 6.74
N VAL A 58 -14.79 -1.77 6.35
CA VAL A 58 -15.34 -2.81 7.24
C VAL A 58 -14.26 -3.77 7.74
N PHE A 59 -13.16 -3.90 6.99
CA PHE A 59 -12.03 -4.75 7.36
C PHE A 59 -10.84 -3.91 7.84
N GLU A 60 -10.01 -4.53 8.66
CA GLU A 60 -8.68 -4.06 9.04
C GLU A 60 -7.67 -5.21 8.95
N SER A 61 -6.39 -4.87 8.78
CA SER A 61 -5.29 -5.82 8.79
C SER A 61 -3.98 -5.11 9.14
N ASP A 62 -2.98 -5.90 9.51
CA ASP A 62 -1.62 -5.40 9.79
C ASP A 62 -0.71 -5.55 8.55
N MET A 63 -1.29 -5.74 7.36
CA MET A 63 -0.57 -6.05 6.14
C MET A 63 -0.05 -4.80 5.46
N PHE A 64 1.13 -4.91 4.85
CA PHE A 64 1.71 -3.84 4.04
C PHE A 64 1.37 -4.05 2.58
N THR A 65 1.09 -2.96 1.88
CA THR A 65 0.80 -3.02 0.44
C THR A 65 1.72 -2.09 -0.33
N PHE A 66 2.10 -2.51 -1.53
CA PHE A 66 2.74 -1.65 -2.52
C PHE A 66 2.37 -2.09 -3.93
N THR A 67 2.52 -1.19 -4.89
CA THR A 67 2.19 -1.48 -6.29
C THR A 67 3.44 -1.85 -7.09
N THR A 68 3.33 -2.79 -8.02
CA THR A 68 4.41 -3.19 -8.91
C THR A 68 3.91 -3.45 -10.33
N ASP A 69 4.82 -3.45 -11.29
CA ASP A 69 4.54 -3.89 -12.65
C ASP A 69 4.79 -5.39 -12.76
N VAL A 70 3.85 -6.15 -13.36
CA VAL A 70 3.92 -7.61 -13.53
C VAL A 70 5.18 -8.06 -14.28
N ARG A 71 5.76 -7.19 -15.12
CA ARG A 71 6.93 -7.48 -15.96
C ARG A 71 8.26 -7.30 -15.21
N MET A 72 8.25 -6.84 -13.96
CA MET A 72 9.46 -6.71 -13.16
C MET A 72 9.95 -8.07 -12.68
N THR A 73 11.28 -8.27 -12.67
CA THR A 73 11.92 -9.52 -12.16
C THR A 73 11.44 -9.91 -10.77
N LYS A 74 11.26 -8.93 -9.88
CA LYS A 74 10.79 -9.17 -8.52
C LYS A 74 9.47 -9.93 -8.44
N VAL A 75 8.62 -9.86 -9.46
CA VAL A 75 7.33 -10.60 -9.47
C VAL A 75 7.59 -12.10 -9.49
N GLY A 76 8.60 -12.55 -10.23
CA GLY A 76 9.05 -13.94 -10.18
C GLY A 76 9.71 -14.30 -8.85
N ASP A 77 10.52 -13.39 -8.30
CA ASP A 77 11.22 -13.60 -7.01
C ASP A 77 10.26 -13.68 -5.81
N LEU A 78 9.08 -13.09 -5.92
CA LEU A 78 8.02 -13.08 -4.89
C LEU A 78 7.12 -14.33 -4.94
N MET A 79 7.26 -15.17 -5.96
CA MET A 79 6.58 -16.46 -5.98
C MET A 79 7.25 -17.43 -5.01
N ASP A 80 6.49 -18.40 -4.52
CA ASP A 80 7.07 -19.47 -3.70
C ASP A 80 8.01 -20.37 -4.54
N GLY A 81 8.78 -21.24 -3.86
CA GLY A 81 9.73 -22.15 -4.53
C GLY A 81 9.10 -23.15 -5.51
N ASN A 82 7.76 -23.28 -5.52
CA ASN A 82 7.00 -24.12 -6.43
C ASN A 82 6.29 -23.31 -7.53
N GLY A 83 6.54 -22.00 -7.63
CA GLY A 83 5.89 -21.10 -8.59
C GLY A 83 4.47 -20.69 -8.20
N GLY A 84 4.06 -20.95 -6.96
CA GLY A 84 2.80 -20.52 -6.36
C GLY A 84 2.89 -19.16 -5.66
N SER A 85 1.82 -18.79 -4.97
CA SER A 85 1.73 -17.52 -4.23
C SER A 85 2.28 -17.67 -2.81
N GLY A 86 2.92 -16.63 -2.26
CA GLY A 86 3.38 -16.62 -0.87
C GLY A 86 4.89 -16.75 -0.66
N GLY A 87 5.70 -16.22 -1.57
CA GLY A 87 7.16 -16.17 -1.39
C GLY A 87 7.55 -15.37 -0.13
N TYR A 88 8.59 -15.83 0.57
CA TYR A 88 9.03 -15.21 1.82
C TYR A 88 9.85 -13.96 1.55
N VAL A 89 9.54 -12.87 2.23
CA VAL A 89 10.17 -11.57 2.04
C VAL A 89 10.60 -10.95 3.35
N GLU A 90 11.59 -10.07 3.26
CA GLU A 90 11.96 -9.15 4.34
C GLU A 90 11.99 -7.72 3.79
N GLY A 91 11.12 -6.87 4.30
CA GLY A 91 11.15 -5.43 4.07
C GLY A 91 11.94 -4.73 5.17
N VAL A 92 12.91 -3.89 4.80
CA VAL A 92 13.73 -3.12 5.75
C VAL A 92 13.49 -1.63 5.56
N PHE A 93 13.08 -0.96 6.64
CA PHE A 93 12.83 0.48 6.67
C PHE A 93 13.84 1.14 7.61
N TRP A 94 14.60 2.10 7.09
CA TRP A 94 15.54 2.87 7.88
C TRP A 94 15.05 4.31 8.04
N PHE A 95 14.80 4.70 9.28
CA PHE A 95 14.38 6.06 9.65
C PHE A 95 15.58 6.82 10.19
N LYS A 96 16.27 7.57 9.32
CA LYS A 96 17.49 8.31 9.66
C LYS A 96 17.29 9.29 10.82
N GLN A 97 16.14 9.96 10.90
CA GLN A 97 15.90 10.99 11.93
C GLN A 97 15.81 10.41 13.34
N SER A 98 15.23 9.22 13.49
CA SER A 98 15.12 8.53 14.77
C SER A 98 16.23 7.50 14.98
N SER A 99 17.12 7.31 14.01
CA SER A 99 18.11 6.23 13.97
C SER A 99 17.49 4.84 14.24
N THR A 100 16.29 4.61 13.70
CA THR A 100 15.54 3.38 13.93
C THR A 100 15.45 2.55 12.65
N GLN A 101 15.70 1.25 12.75
CA GLN A 101 15.46 0.28 11.70
C GLN A 101 14.21 -0.54 12.05
N TRP A 102 13.33 -0.74 11.08
CA TRP A 102 12.25 -1.72 11.14
C TRP A 102 12.48 -2.79 10.10
N ARG A 103 12.29 -4.05 10.47
CA ARG A 103 12.35 -5.21 9.58
C ARG A 103 11.02 -5.94 9.69
N VAL A 104 10.38 -6.17 8.55
CA VAL A 104 9.10 -6.86 8.46
C VAL A 104 9.32 -8.10 7.61
N LYS A 105 9.13 -9.28 8.21
CA LYS A 105 9.27 -10.57 7.55
C LYS A 105 7.92 -11.25 7.45
N GLY A 106 7.72 -11.98 6.36
CA GLY A 106 6.53 -12.79 6.17
C GLY A 106 6.34 -13.18 4.72
N GLN A 107 5.11 -13.51 4.35
CA GLN A 107 4.77 -13.97 3.01
C GLN A 107 4.22 -12.83 2.16
N ALA A 108 4.65 -12.76 0.90
CA ALA A 108 4.15 -11.81 -0.08
C ALA A 108 3.18 -12.48 -1.05
N PHE A 109 2.05 -11.81 -1.30
CA PHE A 109 0.99 -12.25 -2.19
C PHE A 109 0.77 -11.18 -3.26
N ILE A 110 0.65 -11.60 -4.52
CA ILE A 110 0.44 -10.70 -5.64
C ILE A 110 -1.00 -10.83 -6.11
N ILE A 111 -1.68 -9.69 -6.24
CA ILE A 111 -3.06 -9.60 -6.74
C ILE A 111 -3.19 -8.54 -7.85
N GLY A 112 -4.31 -8.56 -8.57
CA GLY A 112 -4.58 -7.66 -9.69
C GLY A 112 -4.38 -8.29 -11.07
N GLY A 113 -4.19 -9.62 -11.12
CA GLY A 113 -4.28 -10.42 -12.33
C GLY A 113 -5.71 -10.82 -12.68
N SER A 114 -5.84 -11.87 -13.51
CA SER A 114 -7.15 -12.44 -13.85
C SER A 114 -7.73 -13.20 -12.66
N GLN A 115 -9.03 -13.06 -12.42
CA GLN A 115 -9.73 -13.82 -11.38
C GLN A 115 -9.80 -15.33 -11.68
N GLU A 116 -9.54 -15.71 -12.93
CA GLU A 116 -9.53 -17.11 -13.36
C GLU A 116 -8.21 -17.82 -13.02
N ASP A 117 -7.15 -17.07 -12.70
CA ASP A 117 -5.85 -17.62 -12.32
C ASP A 117 -5.91 -18.23 -10.92
N GLU A 118 -5.52 -19.49 -10.79
CA GLU A 118 -5.47 -20.20 -9.51
C GLU A 118 -4.50 -19.53 -8.52
N THR A 119 -3.40 -18.96 -9.02
CA THR A 119 -2.41 -18.25 -8.18
C THR A 119 -3.02 -17.01 -7.54
N GLU A 120 -3.82 -16.26 -8.31
CA GLU A 120 -4.56 -15.09 -7.84
C GLU A 120 -5.62 -15.48 -6.80
N LYS A 121 -6.36 -16.58 -7.03
CA LYS A 121 -7.37 -17.07 -6.08
C LYS A 121 -6.73 -17.45 -4.74
N MET A 122 -5.64 -18.23 -4.78
CA MET A 122 -4.89 -18.61 -3.58
C MET A 122 -4.35 -17.38 -2.85
N ALA A 123 -3.78 -16.41 -3.58
CA ALA A 123 -3.31 -15.15 -3.01
C ALA A 123 -4.41 -14.42 -2.24
N ARG A 124 -5.58 -14.24 -2.87
CA ARG A 124 -6.75 -13.57 -2.27
C ARG A 124 -7.25 -14.31 -1.03
N GLU A 125 -7.28 -15.64 -1.06
CA GLU A 125 -7.68 -16.44 0.11
C GLU A 125 -6.72 -16.27 1.29
N GLU A 126 -5.41 -16.30 1.05
CA GLU A 126 -4.41 -16.10 2.10
C GLU A 126 -4.46 -14.70 2.70
N ILE A 127 -4.63 -13.68 1.85
CA ILE A 127 -4.82 -12.29 2.32
C ILE A 127 -6.10 -12.21 3.18
N LYS A 128 -7.20 -12.81 2.73
CA LYS A 128 -8.47 -12.79 3.46
C LYS A 128 -8.35 -13.41 4.85
N ARG A 129 -7.51 -14.43 5.04
CA ARG A 129 -7.26 -15.04 6.37
C ARG A 129 -6.60 -14.12 7.38
N GLY A 130 -5.87 -13.10 6.92
CA GLY A 130 -5.29 -12.09 7.81
C GLY A 130 -6.09 -10.79 7.89
N MET A 131 -7.24 -10.69 7.23
CA MET A 131 -8.18 -9.60 7.38
C MET A 131 -9.10 -9.86 8.57
N ARG A 132 -9.40 -8.83 9.36
CA ARG A 132 -10.31 -8.88 10.50
C ARG A 132 -11.49 -7.93 10.27
N LEU A 133 -12.69 -8.37 10.63
CA LEU A 133 -13.85 -7.49 10.63
C LEU A 133 -13.70 -6.48 11.77
N ARG A 134 -13.87 -5.19 11.48
CA ARG A 134 -13.83 -4.15 12.51
C ARG A 134 -15.02 -4.27 13.44
N GLU A 135 -14.82 -3.93 14.71
CA GLU A 135 -15.91 -3.89 15.68
C GLU A 135 -17.03 -2.94 15.23
N GLY A 136 -18.28 -3.37 15.40
CA GLY A 136 -19.46 -2.57 15.03
C GLY A 136 -19.92 -2.70 13.58
N TYR A 137 -19.24 -3.48 12.74
CA TYR A 137 -19.68 -3.82 11.39
C TYR A 137 -20.33 -5.21 11.35
N SER A 138 -21.34 -5.38 10.49
CA SER A 138 -22.06 -6.65 10.32
C SER A 138 -21.57 -7.43 9.10
N ASP A 139 -21.84 -8.74 9.09
CA ASP A 139 -21.49 -9.64 7.98
C ASP A 139 -22.18 -9.23 6.68
N GLU A 140 -23.39 -8.67 6.74
CA GLU A 140 -24.08 -8.16 5.54
C GLU A 140 -23.31 -7.01 4.92
N ARG A 141 -22.71 -6.13 5.71
CA ARG A 141 -21.91 -5.02 5.18
C ARG A 141 -20.57 -5.52 4.64
N ALA A 142 -19.99 -6.53 5.28
CA ALA A 142 -18.81 -7.23 4.79
C ALA A 142 -19.06 -7.89 3.42
N SER A 143 -20.28 -8.36 3.13
CA SER A 143 -20.63 -8.97 1.85
C SER A 143 -20.55 -8.01 0.64
N SER A 144 -20.60 -6.69 0.87
CA SER A 144 -20.52 -5.66 -0.18
C SER A 144 -19.08 -5.34 -0.61
N TRP A 145 -18.10 -5.84 0.14
CA TRP A 145 -16.67 -5.67 -0.10
C TRP A 145 -16.22 -6.55 -1.27
N SER A 146 -15.42 -6.00 -2.20
CA SER A 146 -14.85 -6.79 -3.29
C SER A 146 -13.38 -6.47 -3.55
N TRP A 147 -12.65 -7.47 -4.03
CA TRP A 147 -11.26 -7.33 -4.44
C TRP A 147 -11.09 -6.32 -5.57
N GLU A 148 -12.04 -6.29 -6.50
CA GLU A 148 -11.99 -5.45 -7.69
C GLU A 148 -12.08 -3.98 -7.30
N LYS A 149 -12.93 -3.64 -6.32
CA LYS A 149 -12.99 -2.29 -5.75
C LYS A 149 -11.68 -1.93 -5.07
N GLU A 150 -11.09 -2.85 -4.30
CA GLU A 150 -9.84 -2.60 -3.57
C GLU A 150 -8.67 -2.36 -4.53
N ILE A 151 -8.49 -3.23 -5.52
CA ILE A 151 -7.41 -3.13 -6.51
C ILE A 151 -7.61 -1.88 -7.40
N THR A 152 -8.86 -1.49 -7.66
CA THR A 152 -9.16 -0.24 -8.37
C THR A 152 -8.84 0.98 -7.51
N ALA A 153 -9.19 0.96 -6.21
CA ALA A 153 -8.84 2.02 -5.27
C ALA A 153 -7.31 2.20 -5.16
N GLN A 154 -6.55 1.11 -5.09
CA GLN A 154 -5.07 1.15 -5.08
C GLN A 154 -4.50 1.81 -6.34
N PHE A 155 -5.08 1.53 -7.52
CA PHE A 155 -4.69 2.18 -8.77
C PHE A 155 -5.12 3.65 -8.83
N ALA A 156 -6.29 3.97 -8.26
CA ALA A 156 -6.82 5.33 -8.17
C ALA A 156 -5.97 6.23 -7.26
N ASN A 157 -5.36 5.67 -6.20
CA ASN A 157 -4.45 6.38 -5.29
C ASN A 157 -3.16 6.89 -5.95
N LEU A 158 -2.79 6.35 -7.12
CA LEU A 158 -1.63 6.84 -7.86
C LEU A 158 -1.95 8.14 -8.61
N SER A 159 -0.95 9.02 -8.78
CA SER A 159 -1.13 10.18 -9.67
C SER A 159 -1.31 9.73 -11.13
N PRO A 160 -1.93 10.52 -12.01
CA PRO A 160 -2.07 10.17 -13.43
C PRO A 160 -0.74 9.85 -14.11
N LEU A 161 0.33 10.55 -13.72
CA LEU A 161 1.68 10.30 -14.22
C LEU A 161 2.22 8.96 -13.72
N MET A 162 2.02 8.65 -12.42
CA MET A 162 2.43 7.35 -11.85
C MET A 162 1.64 6.19 -12.46
N ARG A 163 0.33 6.35 -12.69
CA ARG A 163 -0.45 5.36 -13.46
C ARG A 163 0.11 5.14 -14.87
N GLY A 164 0.59 6.20 -15.52
CA GLY A 164 1.21 6.09 -16.84
C GLY A 164 2.50 5.26 -16.88
N THR A 165 3.17 5.04 -15.74
CA THR A 165 4.40 4.23 -15.68
C THR A 165 4.15 2.76 -16.06
N PHE A 166 2.94 2.24 -15.84
CA PHE A 166 2.53 0.89 -16.28
C PHE A 166 2.38 0.77 -17.80
N LYS A 167 2.42 1.91 -18.52
CA LYS A 167 2.46 1.97 -19.98
C LYS A 167 3.86 2.34 -20.49
N ASN A 168 4.90 2.23 -19.65
CA ASN A 168 6.27 2.34 -20.12
C ASN A 168 6.69 1.04 -20.87
N PRO A 169 7.75 1.12 -21.70
CA PRO A 169 8.53 -0.04 -22.09
C PRO A 169 8.82 -0.98 -20.90
N PRO A 170 8.86 -2.30 -21.10
CA PRO A 170 9.07 -3.25 -20.01
C PRO A 170 10.31 -2.87 -19.16
N PRO A 171 10.19 -2.84 -17.82
CA PRO A 171 11.32 -2.50 -16.95
C PRO A 171 12.54 -3.36 -17.24
N GLY A 172 13.74 -2.75 -17.24
CA GLY A 172 15.00 -3.44 -17.56
C GLY A 172 15.29 -3.56 -19.07
N THR A 173 14.37 -3.19 -19.95
CA THR A 173 14.63 -3.17 -21.40
C THR A 173 15.73 -2.14 -21.74
N PRO A 174 16.78 -2.50 -22.48
CA PRO A 174 17.79 -1.55 -22.96
C PRO A 174 17.16 -0.43 -23.78
N LYS A 175 17.54 0.83 -23.52
CA LYS A 175 17.01 2.00 -24.27
C LYS A 175 17.30 1.97 -25.78
N ALA A 176 18.34 1.24 -26.20
CA ALA A 176 18.66 1.06 -27.61
C ALA A 176 17.62 0.21 -28.37
N ASN A 177 16.82 -0.58 -27.65
CA ASN A 177 15.78 -1.40 -28.24
C ASN A 177 14.54 -0.52 -28.46
N ASN A 178 14.22 -0.25 -29.73
CA ASN A 178 13.01 0.46 -30.08
C ASN A 178 11.79 -0.43 -29.81
N VAL A 179 11.00 -0.08 -28.80
CA VAL A 179 9.70 -0.69 -28.58
C VAL A 179 8.75 -0.19 -29.66
N GLN A 180 8.28 -1.08 -30.53
CA GLN A 180 7.43 -0.71 -31.65
C GLN A 180 5.97 -0.45 -31.25
N ASN A 181 5.55 -0.89 -30.07
CA ASN A 181 4.19 -0.68 -29.59
C ASN A 181 3.99 0.80 -29.20
N PRO A 182 3.12 1.57 -29.90
CA PRO A 182 2.91 2.99 -29.62
C PRO A 182 2.24 3.26 -28.26
N ASP A 183 1.58 2.27 -27.68
CA ASP A 183 0.98 2.37 -26.33
C ASP A 183 2.04 2.28 -25.22
N LEU A 184 3.25 1.82 -25.55
CA LEU A 184 4.36 1.66 -24.61
C LEU A 184 5.40 2.78 -24.75
N LYS A 185 5.10 3.93 -24.15
CA LYS A 185 5.96 5.13 -24.17
C LYS A 185 6.09 5.77 -22.79
N GLN A 186 7.21 6.44 -22.54
CA GLN A 186 7.48 7.14 -21.28
C GLN A 186 6.70 8.45 -21.17
N GLY A 187 6.37 8.86 -19.94
CA GLY A 187 5.78 10.18 -19.65
C GLY A 187 4.28 10.30 -19.96
N GLN A 188 3.60 9.17 -20.20
CA GLN A 188 2.16 9.16 -20.38
C GLN A 188 1.45 9.54 -19.08
N ARG A 189 0.28 10.17 -19.19
CA ARG A 189 -0.64 10.39 -18.07
C ARG A 189 -1.89 9.55 -18.33
N VAL A 190 -2.31 8.76 -17.34
CA VAL A 190 -3.48 7.90 -17.40
C VAL A 190 -4.51 8.40 -16.40
N TYR A 191 -5.65 8.86 -16.91
CA TYR A 191 -6.78 9.34 -16.10
C TYR A 191 -7.87 8.27 -15.94
N ASP A 192 -8.02 7.41 -16.94
CA ASP A 192 -8.95 6.28 -16.90
C ASP A 192 -8.45 5.20 -15.92
N LEU A 193 -9.29 4.86 -14.94
CA LEU A 193 -9.00 3.82 -13.95
C LEU A 193 -9.05 2.41 -14.54
N TYR A 194 -9.66 2.26 -15.73
CA TYR A 194 -9.83 0.99 -16.42
C TYR A 194 -9.00 0.89 -17.70
N ASP A 195 -7.98 1.75 -17.88
CA ASP A 195 -7.08 1.69 -19.06
C ASP A 195 -6.51 0.26 -19.20
N PRO A 196 -6.81 -0.44 -20.30
CA PRO A 196 -6.52 -1.88 -20.40
C PRO A 196 -5.02 -2.18 -20.40
N VAL A 197 -4.20 -1.28 -20.96
CA VAL A 197 -2.74 -1.46 -21.02
C VAL A 197 -2.13 -1.26 -19.65
N ALA A 198 -2.49 -0.18 -18.94
CA ALA A 198 -1.99 0.05 -17.60
C ALA A 198 -2.46 -1.05 -16.63
N ARG A 199 -3.73 -1.47 -16.71
CA ARG A 199 -4.31 -2.49 -15.83
C ARG A 199 -3.73 -3.88 -16.06
N SER A 200 -3.45 -4.26 -17.31
CA SER A 200 -2.79 -5.55 -17.60
C SER A 200 -1.41 -5.66 -16.95
N ASN A 201 -0.69 -4.54 -16.78
CA ASN A 201 0.64 -4.51 -16.15
C ASN A 201 0.60 -4.23 -14.64
N PHE A 202 -0.44 -3.59 -14.12
CA PHE A 202 -0.57 -3.20 -12.71
C PHE A 202 -0.80 -4.41 -11.78
N ARG A 203 -0.01 -4.50 -10.71
CA ARG A 203 -0.21 -5.47 -9.62
C ARG A 203 -0.12 -4.78 -8.27
N VAL A 204 -0.82 -5.34 -7.29
CA VAL A 204 -0.69 -4.99 -5.88
C VAL A 204 0.00 -6.16 -5.18
N VAL A 205 1.07 -5.87 -4.46
CA VAL A 205 1.73 -6.84 -3.58
C VAL A 205 1.26 -6.57 -2.16
N VAL A 206 0.88 -7.63 -1.46
CA VAL A 206 0.45 -7.61 -0.07
C VAL A 206 1.40 -8.48 0.73
N ILE A 207 2.08 -7.90 1.71
CA ILE A 207 2.94 -8.62 2.65
C ILE A 207 2.13 -8.91 3.91
N ARG A 208 1.94 -10.19 4.21
CA ARG A 208 1.39 -10.65 5.47
C ARG A 208 2.54 -10.87 6.47
N PRO A 209 2.70 -10.01 7.47
CA PRO A 209 3.81 -10.12 8.40
C PRO A 209 3.62 -11.31 9.34
N GLU A 210 4.71 -12.01 9.60
CA GLU A 210 4.83 -13.07 10.61
C GLU A 210 5.82 -12.67 11.71
N GLU A 211 6.82 -11.86 11.37
CA GLU A 211 7.78 -11.32 12.32
C GLU A 211 8.02 -9.84 12.00
N VAL A 212 8.03 -9.01 13.03
CA VAL A 212 8.44 -7.60 12.95
C VAL A 212 9.56 -7.39 13.95
N GLU A 213 10.62 -6.72 13.54
CA GLU A 213 11.74 -6.37 14.39
C GLU A 213 12.00 -4.87 14.29
N MET A 214 12.28 -4.25 15.43
CA MET A 214 12.70 -2.86 15.52
C MET A 214 14.05 -2.79 16.23
N VAL A 215 15.00 -2.06 15.65
CA VAL A 215 16.28 -1.73 16.26
C VAL A 215 16.36 -0.21 16.40
N ASP A 216 16.48 0.27 17.63
CA ASP A 216 16.66 1.68 17.97
C ASP A 216 18.13 1.93 18.30
N LEU A 217 18.80 2.69 17.44
CA LEU A 217 20.20 3.10 17.57
C LEU A 217 20.34 4.58 17.96
N SER A 218 19.26 5.23 18.41
CA SER A 218 19.28 6.63 18.83
C SER A 218 20.23 6.89 20.00
N ASN A 219 20.41 5.90 20.89
CA ASN A 219 21.44 5.89 21.92
C ASN A 219 22.34 4.65 21.77
N PRO A 220 23.57 4.80 21.23
CA PRO A 220 24.49 3.67 21.04
C PRO A 220 24.87 2.93 22.33
N GLU A 221 24.83 3.58 23.50
CA GLU A 221 25.15 2.95 24.78
C GLU A 221 23.98 2.12 25.34
N ALA A 222 22.76 2.37 24.84
CA ALA A 222 21.53 1.72 25.29
C ALA A 222 20.65 1.36 24.09
N ALA A 223 21.28 0.82 23.04
CA ALA A 223 20.57 0.37 21.85
C ALA A 223 19.53 -0.68 22.24
N LYS A 224 18.36 -0.61 21.60
CA LYS A 224 17.24 -1.52 21.89
C LYS A 224 16.90 -2.32 20.66
N ARG A 225 16.63 -3.60 20.85
CA ARG A 225 16.08 -4.45 19.81
C ARG A 225 14.83 -5.13 20.34
N THR A 226 13.73 -4.97 19.64
CA THR A 226 12.45 -5.57 20.00
C THR A 226 11.95 -6.39 18.83
N ARG A 227 11.56 -7.63 19.10
CA ARG A 227 10.97 -8.54 18.13
C ARG A 227 9.54 -8.85 18.51
N TRP A 228 8.64 -8.77 17.54
CA TRP A 228 7.27 -9.26 17.60
C TRP A 228 7.13 -10.44 16.66
N LEU A 229 6.63 -11.57 17.16
CA LEU A 229 6.36 -12.78 16.39
C LEU A 229 4.86 -13.08 16.43
N LEU A 230 4.26 -13.31 15.27
CA LEU A 230 2.86 -13.68 15.13
C LEU A 230 2.71 -15.18 15.43
N LEU A 231 2.00 -15.50 16.50
CA LEU A 231 1.79 -16.87 16.95
C LEU A 231 0.31 -17.23 16.87
N SER A 232 0.03 -18.50 16.61
CA SER A 232 -1.32 -19.04 16.77
C SER A 232 -1.65 -19.18 18.25
N ARG A 233 -2.81 -18.70 18.68
CA ARG A 233 -3.32 -18.81 20.07
C ARG A 233 -3.73 -20.24 20.47
N GLY A 234 -3.45 -21.25 19.64
CA GLY A 234 -3.95 -22.62 19.81
C GLY A 234 -5.17 -22.90 18.94
N SER A 235 -5.73 -24.12 19.02
CA SER A 235 -6.77 -24.62 18.11
C SER A 235 -8.02 -23.73 18.08
N GLY A 236 -8.07 -22.79 17.12
CA GLY A 236 -9.23 -21.96 16.81
C GLY A 236 -9.28 -20.56 17.44
N GLN A 237 -8.27 -20.12 18.19
CA GLN A 237 -8.31 -18.82 18.91
C GLN A 237 -7.67 -17.63 18.17
N GLY A 238 -7.38 -17.79 16.87
CA GLY A 238 -6.79 -16.74 16.04
C GLY A 238 -5.28 -16.56 16.25
N MET A 239 -4.76 -15.42 15.80
CA MET A 239 -3.33 -15.08 15.88
C MET A 239 -3.09 -13.98 16.91
N GLU A 240 -1.94 -13.99 17.57
CA GLU A 240 -1.50 -12.94 18.51
C GLU A 240 -0.03 -12.58 18.31
N TRP A 241 0.31 -11.31 18.51
CA TRP A 241 1.70 -10.85 18.49
C TRP A 241 2.34 -11.06 19.85
N LYS A 242 3.41 -11.85 19.90
CA LYS A 242 4.27 -11.99 21.08
C LYS A 242 5.48 -11.08 20.95
N MET A 243 5.66 -10.20 21.92
CA MET A 243 6.80 -9.28 21.99
C MET A 243 7.92 -9.86 22.87
N GLU A 244 9.16 -9.63 22.47
CA GLU A 244 10.35 -9.90 23.27
C GLU A 244 11.46 -8.88 22.97
N GLU A 245 12.26 -8.60 23.98
CA GLU A 245 13.45 -7.75 23.87
C GLU A 245 14.68 -8.64 23.62
N LEU A 246 15.52 -8.21 22.68
CA LEU A 246 16.73 -8.89 22.27
C LEU A 246 17.94 -7.99 22.51
N TRP A 247 19.12 -8.59 22.61
CA TRP A 247 20.36 -7.83 22.53
C TRP A 247 20.50 -7.22 21.12
N PRO A 248 20.97 -5.97 21.00
CA PRO A 248 21.18 -5.28 19.71
C PRO A 248 21.94 -6.12 18.68
#